data_AF-A0A8J9VDA1-F1
#
_entry.id   AF-A0A8J9VDA1-F1
#
_cell.length_a   1.000
_cell.length_b   1.000
_cell.length_c   1.000
_cell.angle_alpha   90.00
_cell.angle_beta   90.00
_cell.angle_gamma   90.00
#
_symmetry.space_group_name_H-M   'P 1'
#
loop_
_entity.id
_entity.type
_entity.pdbx_description
1 polymer ?
#
loop_
_entity_poly.entity_id
_entity_poly.type
_entity_poly.pdbx_seq_one_letter_code
_entity_poly.pdbx_strand_id
1 'polypeptide(L)' 'MARCARRLPAAARLLLQIHDELVWEVPEPDLRRAAVIIKETMEQCGPAGAALPVALRAGRAWGLLADYAP' A
#
# COMPACT_ATOMS: atom_id res chain seq x y z
N MET A 1 2.15 19.27 -0.53
CA MET A 1 1.62 18.26 -1.47
C MET A 1 2.74 17.29 -1.84
N ALA A 2 2.96 16.24 -1.04
CA ALA A 2 3.99 15.23 -1.33
C ALA A 2 3.71 14.61 -2.71
N ARG A 3 4.55 14.93 -3.70
CA ARG A 3 4.49 14.33 -5.03
C ARG A 3 5.17 12.96 -4.94
N CYS A 4 4.41 11.91 -4.70
CA CYS A 4 4.90 10.55 -4.88
C CYS A 4 4.97 10.27 -6.39
N ALA A 5 6.17 10.41 -6.95
CA ALA A 5 6.43 10.33 -8.40
C ALA A 5 6.31 8.91 -8.99
N ARG A 6 6.00 7.90 -8.18
CA ARG A 6 5.90 6.50 -8.62
C ARG A 6 4.45 6.11 -8.89
N ARG A 7 4.18 5.77 -10.15
CA ARG A 7 2.90 5.18 -10.56
C ARG A 7 2.81 3.73 -10.07
N LEU A 8 1.68 3.40 -9.45
CA LEU A 8 1.29 2.02 -9.21
C LEU A 8 1.17 1.25 -10.53
N PRO A 9 1.34 -0.08 -10.49
CA PRO A 9 1.04 -0.94 -11.62
C PRO A 9 -0.37 -0.66 -12.15
N ALA A 10 -0.56 -0.66 -13.48
CA ALA A 10 -1.83 -0.26 -14.10
C ALA A 10 -3.01 -1.16 -13.69
N ALA A 11 -2.73 -2.39 -13.28
CA ALA A 11 -3.72 -3.34 -12.81
C ALA A 11 -4.02 -3.25 -11.30
N ALA A 12 -3.26 -2.47 -10.52
CA ALA A 12 -3.53 -2.25 -9.11
C ALA A 12 -4.76 -1.36 -8.93
N ARG A 13 -5.74 -1.80 -8.13
CA ARG A 13 -7.01 -1.10 -7.91
C ARG A 13 -7.27 -0.96 -6.42
N LEU A 14 -7.60 0.25 -5.98
CA LEU A 14 -8.10 0.48 -4.63
C LEU A 14 -9.53 -0.03 -4.56
N LEU A 15 -9.78 -1.07 -3.78
CA LEU A 15 -11.10 -1.67 -3.60
C LEU A 15 -11.89 -0.95 -2.52
N LEU A 16 -11.23 -0.63 -1.39
CA LEU A 16 -11.89 -0.13 -0.20
C LEU A 16 -10.95 0.71 0.64
N GLN A 17 -11.52 1.72 1.29
CA GLN A 17 -10.90 2.46 2.37
C GLN A 17 -11.78 2.33 3.61
N ILE A 18 -11.20 1.90 4.73
CA ILE A 18 -11.85 1.85 6.05
C ILE A 18 -10.90 2.57 7.00
N HIS A 19 -11.29 3.75 7.48
CA HIS A 19 -10.47 4.54 8.39
C HIS A 19 -9.05 4.80 7.82
N ASP A 20 -8.02 4.26 8.47
CA ASP A 20 -6.60 4.33 8.11
C ASP A 20 -6.12 3.13 7.26
N GLU A 21 -6.99 2.17 6.96
CA GLU A 21 -6.70 1.01 6.13
C GLU A 21 -7.11 1.22 4.67
N LEU A 22 -6.21 0.84 3.75
CA LEU A 22 -6.44 0.83 2.30
C LEU A 22 -6.33 -0.61 1.76
N VAL A 23 -7.39 -1.13 1.16
CA VAL A 23 -7.43 -2.47 0.58
C VAL A 23 -7.28 -2.40 -0.93
N TRP A 24 -6.25 -3.06 -1.45
CA TRP A 24 -5.93 -3.07 -2.88
C TRP A 24 -6.09 -4.45 -3.47
N GLU A 25 -6.61 -4.52 -4.69
CA GLU A 25 -6.47 -5.68 -5.58
C GLU A 25 -5.26 -5.46 -6.47
N VAL A 26 -4.33 -6.41 -6.48
CA VAL A 26 -3.09 -6.33 -7.28
C VAL A 26 -2.79 -7.72 -7.85
N PRO A 27 -2.39 -7.83 -9.14
CA PRO A 27 -1.88 -9.08 -9.68
C PRO A 27 -0.64 -9.56 -8.90
N GLU A 28 -0.50 -10.87 -8.70
CA GLU A 28 0.64 -11.46 -7.98
C GLU A 28 2.02 -11.01 -8.49
N PRO A 29 2.27 -10.91 -9.82
CA PRO A 29 3.58 -10.44 -10.33
C PRO A 29 3.92 -9.01 -9.92
N ASP A 30 2.91 -8.20 -9.65
CA ASP A 30 3.01 -6.77 -9.34
C ASP A 30 2.98 -6.47 -7.84
N LEU A 31 2.67 -7.48 -7.00
CA LEU A 31 2.43 -7.33 -5.56
C LEU A 31 3.57 -6.58 -4.85
N ARG A 32 4.81 -7.05 -5.03
CA ARG A 32 5.99 -6.45 -4.37
C ARG A 32 6.15 -4.99 -4.77
N ARG A 33 6.03 -4.69 -6.06
CA ARG A 33 6.20 -3.33 -6.58
C ARG A 33 5.10 -2.40 -6.07
N ALA A 34 3.85 -2.85 -6.07
CA ALA A 34 2.73 -2.08 -5.53
C ALA A 34 2.92 -1.82 -4.03
N ALA A 35 3.28 -2.84 -3.26
CA ALA A 35 3.51 -2.75 -1.82
C ALA A 35 4.56 -1.72 -1.45
N VAL A 36 5.72 -1.69 -2.13
CA VAL A 36 6.77 -0.67 -1.92
C VAL A 36 6.21 0.73 -2.16
N ILE A 37 5.55 0.94 -3.30
CA ILE A 37 5.02 2.27 -3.67
C ILE A 37 3.96 2.73 -2.67
N ILE A 38 3.05 1.85 -2.27
CA ILE A 38 1.97 2.17 -1.33
C ILE A 38 2.57 2.54 0.03
N LYS A 39 3.48 1.72 0.57
CA LYS A 39 4.15 1.97 1.85
C LYS A 39 4.88 3.30 1.82
N GLU A 40 5.79 3.51 0.87
CA GLU A 40 6.54 4.77 0.75
C GLU A 40 5.60 5.98 0.66
N THR A 41 4.53 5.88 -0.14
CA THR A 41 3.56 6.97 -0.33
C THR A 41 2.78 7.30 0.94
N MET A 42 2.34 6.27 1.67
CA MET A 42 1.60 6.44 2.91
C MET A 42 2.51 6.96 4.05
N GLU A 43 3.73 6.45 4.17
CA GLU A 43 4.66 6.91 5.20
C GLU A 43 5.09 8.37 5.00
N GLN A 44 5.08 8.86 3.75
CA GLN A 44 5.45 10.23 3.38
C GLN A 44 4.25 11.20 3.34
N CYS A 45 3.02 10.76 3.64
CA CYS A 45 1.83 11.61 3.50
C CYS A 45 1.68 12.65 4.63
N GLY A 46 2.40 12.48 5.73
CA GLY A 46 2.35 13.33 6.92
C GLY A 46 3.22 14.61 6.84
N PRO A 47 3.11 15.50 7.84
CA PRO A 47 3.99 16.64 8.00
C PRO A 47 5.46 16.20 8.18
N ALA A 48 6.39 17.02 7.70
CA ALA A 48 7.82 16.73 7.80
C ALA A 48 8.23 16.51 9.26
N GLY A 49 8.78 15.33 9.55
CA GLY A 49 9.22 14.93 10.90
C GLY A 49 8.26 14.01 11.66
N ALA A 50 7.04 13.78 11.16
CA ALA A 50 6.16 12.76 11.70
C ALA A 50 6.48 11.39 11.09
N ALA A 51 6.86 10.41 11.93
CA ALA A 51 6.97 9.03 11.50
C ALA A 51 5.56 8.41 11.46
N LEU A 52 5.14 7.94 10.29
CA LEU A 52 3.85 7.27 10.09
C LEU A 52 4.12 5.82 9.65
N PRO A 53 4.42 4.88 10.56
CA PRO A 53 4.73 3.51 10.18
C PRO A 53 3.52 2.84 9.53
N VAL A 54 3.71 2.23 8.35
CA VAL A 54 2.64 1.53 7.62
C VAL A 54 2.84 0.03 7.71
N ALA A 55 1.87 -0.67 8.29
CA ALA A 55 1.80 -2.12 8.27
C ALA A 55 1.20 -2.61 6.95
N LEU A 56 1.83 -3.61 6.34
CA LEU A 56 1.35 -4.24 5.11
C LEU A 56 0.94 -5.67 5.39
N ARG A 57 -0.20 -6.08 4.82
CA ARG A 57 -0.67 -7.46 4.83
C ARG A 57 -1.09 -7.87 3.43
N ALA A 58 -0.85 -9.12 3.05
CA ALA A 58 -1.20 -9.66 1.74
C ALA A 58 -1.77 -11.08 1.85
N GLY A 59 -2.64 -11.45 0.93
CA GLY A 59 -3.31 -12.75 0.91
C GLY A 59 -4.29 -12.85 -0.26
N ARG A 60 -4.66 -14.08 -0.64
CA ARG A 60 -5.60 -14.34 -1.76
C ARG A 60 -7.05 -13.94 -1.43
N ALA A 61 -7.37 -13.80 -0.15
CA ALA A 61 -8.66 -13.38 0.36
C ALA A 61 -8.46 -12.58 1.65
N TRP A 62 -9.42 -11.72 1.99
CA TRP A 62 -9.31 -10.83 3.16
C TRP A 62 -9.12 -11.60 4.47
N GLY A 63 -9.87 -12.69 4.68
CA GLY A 63 -9.73 -13.53 5.87
C GLY A 63 -8.40 -14.29 5.99
N LEU A 64 -7.55 -14.23 4.96
CA LEU A 64 -6.27 -14.92 4.88
C LEU A 64 -5.07 -13.96 4.79
N LEU A 65 -5.29 -12.67 5.09
CA LEU A 65 -4.21 -11.67 5.09
C LEU A 65 -3.16 -12.00 6.15
N ALA A 66 -1.92 -12.19 5.73
CA ALA A 66 -0.75 -12.35 6.60
C ALA A 66 0.17 -11.14 6.48
N ASP A 67 1.02 -10.92 7.48
CA ASP A 67 2.02 -9.84 7.46
C ASP A 67 2.92 -9.98 6.24
N TYR A 68 3.15 -8.85 5.58
CA TYR A 68 3.89 -8.79 4.33
C TYR A 68 5.01 -7.75 4.42
N ALA A 69 6.24 -8.19 4.14
CA ALA A 69 7.41 -7.33 4.05
C ALA A 69 7.92 -7.34 2.59
N PRO A 70 7.79 -6.22 1.85
CA PRO A 70 8.28 -6.12 0.48
C PRO A 70 9.81 -6.09 0.36
#